data_AF-A0A9Q5U133-F1
#
_entry.id   AF-A0A9Q5U133-F1
#
_cell.length_a   1.000
_cell.length_b   1.000
_cell.length_c   1.000
_cell.angle_alpha   90.00
_cell.angle_beta   90.00
_cell.angle_gamma   90.00
#
_symmetry.space_group_name_H-M   'P 1'
#
loop_
_entity.id
_entity.type
_entity.pdbx_description
1 polymer ?
#
loop_
_entity_poly.entity_id
_entity_poly.type
_entity_poly.pdbx_seq_one_letter_code
_entity_poly.pdbx_strand_id
1 'polypeptide(L)'
;MKLSMKSLAALLMMLNGAVMASENVNTPENRQFLKQQENLSRQLREKPDHQLKAWAEKQVLENPLQRSDNHFLDELVRKQQASQDGKPRQGALYFVSFSIPEEGLKRMLGETRHYGIPATLRGMVNNDLKTTAEAVLSLVKDGATDGVQIDPTLFSQYGIRSVPALVVFCSHGYDIIRGNLRVGQALEKVAATGDCRQVAHDLLAGKGDSGK
;
A
#
# COMPACT_ATOMS: atom_id res chain seq x y z
N MET A 1 -22.62 -11.74 -48.26
CA MET A 1 -22.16 -10.36 -48.50
C MET A 1 -20.67 -10.29 -48.20
N LYS A 2 -19.82 -10.04 -49.20
CA LYS A 2 -18.36 -9.96 -49.05
C LYS A 2 -18.00 -8.56 -48.54
N LEU A 3 -17.71 -8.43 -47.24
CA LEU A 3 -17.18 -7.20 -46.67
C LEU A 3 -15.69 -7.11 -47.02
N SER A 4 -15.30 -6.05 -47.73
CA SER A 4 -13.97 -5.86 -48.30
C SER A 4 -12.91 -5.62 -47.21
N MET A 5 -11.86 -6.44 -47.23
CA MET A 5 -10.68 -6.42 -46.34
C MET A 5 -9.96 -5.06 -46.28
N LYS A 6 -10.24 -4.16 -47.23
CA LYS A 6 -9.69 -2.79 -47.26
C LYS A 6 -10.33 -1.87 -46.22
N SER A 7 -11.54 -2.18 -45.73
CA SER A 7 -12.21 -1.32 -44.74
C SER A 7 -11.76 -1.59 -43.30
N LEU A 8 -11.17 -2.76 -43.01
CA LEU A 8 -10.68 -3.10 -41.67
C LEU A 8 -9.32 -2.45 -41.36
N ALA A 9 -8.46 -2.29 -42.38
CA ALA A 9 -7.14 -1.67 -42.22
C ALA A 9 -7.22 -0.17 -41.89
N ALA A 10 -8.24 0.53 -42.40
CA ALA A 10 -8.47 1.95 -42.12
C ALA A 10 -8.94 2.18 -40.66
N LEU A 11 -9.65 1.23 -40.05
CA LEU A 11 -10.10 1.33 -38.67
C LEU A 11 -8.95 1.05 -37.68
N LEU A 12 -8.01 0.14 -38.02
CA LEU A 12 -6.83 -0.13 -37.20
C LEU A 12 -5.78 1.00 -37.26
N MET A 13 -5.70 1.77 -38.35
CA MET A 13 -4.76 2.89 -38.46
C MET A 13 -5.18 4.15 -37.67
N MET A 14 -6.45 4.27 -37.25
CA MET A 14 -6.93 5.39 -36.44
C MET A 14 -6.64 5.22 -34.93
N LEU A 15 -6.11 4.07 -34.51
CA LEU A 15 -5.72 3.79 -33.12
C LEU A 15 -4.24 4.12 -32.82
N ASN A 16 -3.45 4.48 -33.82
CA ASN A 16 -2.07 4.96 -33.65
C ASN A 16 -2.02 6.49 -33.68
N GLY A 17 -2.71 7.13 -32.72
CA GLY A 17 -2.39 8.50 -32.36
C GLY A 17 -1.01 8.51 -31.72
N ALA A 18 -0.05 9.20 -32.35
CA ALA A 18 1.28 9.40 -31.80
C ALA A 18 1.16 9.98 -30.38
N VAL A 19 1.58 9.21 -29.37
CA VAL A 19 1.83 9.72 -28.03
C VAL A 19 3.08 10.58 -28.13
N MET A 20 2.89 11.87 -28.39
CA MET A 20 3.93 12.86 -28.13
C MET A 20 4.10 12.92 -26.62
N ALA A 21 5.26 12.47 -26.13
CA ALA A 21 5.66 12.67 -24.74
C ALA A 21 5.85 14.18 -24.51
N SER A 22 4.78 14.85 -24.09
CA SER A 22 4.79 16.27 -23.75
C SER A 22 5.44 16.46 -22.39
N GLU A 23 6.47 17.32 -22.33
CA GLU A 23 7.25 17.68 -21.13
C GLU A 23 6.45 18.41 -20.04
N ASN A 24 5.12 18.53 -20.17
CA ASN A 24 4.28 19.20 -19.19
C ASN A 24 3.10 18.32 -18.76
N VAL A 25 3.35 17.43 -17.80
CA VAL A 25 2.39 16.44 -17.27
C VAL A 25 1.18 17.11 -16.59
N ASN A 26 1.24 18.41 -16.26
CA ASN A 26 0.29 19.07 -15.36
C ASN A 26 -0.65 20.09 -16.04
N THR A 27 -1.00 19.87 -17.31
CA THR A 27 -2.01 20.68 -18.01
C THR A 27 -3.44 20.34 -17.53
N PRO A 28 -4.39 21.29 -17.61
CA PRO A 28 -5.81 21.03 -17.31
C PRO A 28 -6.40 19.88 -18.14
N GLU A 29 -5.97 19.77 -19.39
CA GLU A 29 -6.38 18.73 -20.35
C GLU A 29 -5.90 17.35 -19.90
N ASN A 30 -4.63 17.22 -19.51
CA ASN A 30 -4.10 15.97 -18.95
C ASN A 30 -4.84 15.56 -17.68
N ARG A 31 -5.15 16.52 -16.79
CA ARG A 31 -5.92 16.22 -15.57
C ARG A 31 -7.34 15.73 -15.88
N GLN A 32 -7.99 16.29 -16.90
CA GLN A 32 -9.31 15.85 -17.34
C GLN A 32 -9.25 14.45 -17.96
N PHE A 33 -8.27 14.19 -18.82
CA PHE A 33 -8.04 12.88 -19.41
C PHE A 33 -7.78 11.80 -18.35
N LEU A 34 -6.90 12.08 -17.38
CA LEU A 34 -6.60 11.15 -16.28
C LEU A 34 -7.82 10.88 -15.40
N LYS A 35 -8.61 11.92 -15.06
CA LYS A 35 -9.87 11.75 -14.33
C LYS A 35 -10.89 10.93 -15.11
N GLN A 36 -10.96 11.10 -16.42
CA GLN A 36 -11.85 10.32 -17.28
C GLN A 36 -11.42 8.86 -17.31
N GLN A 37 -10.12 8.58 -17.41
CA GLN A 37 -9.58 7.23 -17.36
C GLN A 37 -9.81 6.56 -15.99
N GLU A 38 -9.62 7.30 -14.89
CA GLU A 38 -9.89 6.80 -13.53
C GLU A 38 -11.38 6.47 -13.35
N ASN A 39 -12.28 7.36 -13.75
CA ASN A 39 -13.73 7.15 -13.65
C ASN A 39 -14.18 5.94 -14.47
N LEU A 40 -13.68 5.78 -15.69
CA LEU A 40 -13.96 4.60 -16.51
C LEU A 40 -13.49 3.31 -15.81
N SER A 41 -12.28 3.33 -15.23
CA SER A 41 -11.74 2.19 -14.51
C SER A 41 -12.55 1.83 -13.25
N ARG A 42 -13.03 2.84 -12.50
CA ARG A 42 -13.92 2.64 -11.35
C ARG A 42 -15.26 2.06 -11.78
N GLN A 43 -15.84 2.57 -12.86
CA GLN A 43 -17.11 2.08 -13.37
C GLN A 43 -17.04 0.62 -13.80
N LEU A 44 -15.94 0.20 -14.44
CA LEU A 44 -15.70 -1.19 -14.80
C LEU A 44 -15.49 -2.12 -13.58
N ARG A 45 -14.95 -1.58 -12.48
CA ARG A 45 -14.80 -2.31 -11.21
C ARG A 45 -16.12 -2.45 -10.46
N GLU A 46 -16.94 -1.41 -10.43
CA GLU A 46 -18.20 -1.35 -9.66
C GLU A 46 -19.36 -2.04 -10.36
N LYS A 47 -19.41 -1.98 -11.70
CA LYS A 47 -20.37 -2.71 -12.52
C LYS A 47 -19.60 -3.64 -13.43
N PRO A 48 -19.30 -4.88 -12.98
CA PRO A 48 -18.72 -5.87 -13.86
C PRO A 48 -19.75 -6.12 -14.96
N ASP A 49 -19.51 -5.53 -16.12
CA ASP A 49 -20.33 -5.75 -17.29
C ASP A 49 -20.24 -7.24 -17.62
N HIS A 50 -21.34 -7.95 -17.37
CA HIS A 50 -21.44 -9.39 -17.57
C HIS A 50 -21.10 -9.78 -19.02
N GLN A 51 -21.33 -8.89 -19.98
CA GLN A 51 -21.00 -9.09 -21.38
C GLN A 51 -19.49 -8.95 -21.62
N LEU A 52 -18.84 -7.95 -21.01
CA LEU A 52 -17.37 -7.83 -21.04
C LEU A 52 -16.68 -8.99 -20.32
N LYS A 53 -17.24 -9.44 -19.20
CA LYS A 53 -16.72 -10.60 -18.47
C LYS A 53 -16.84 -11.87 -19.31
N ALA A 54 -18.00 -12.13 -19.91
CA ALA A 54 -18.21 -13.27 -20.80
C ALA A 54 -17.33 -13.20 -22.08
N TRP A 55 -17.11 -12.01 -22.62
CA TRP A 55 -16.18 -11.81 -23.74
C TRP A 55 -14.72 -12.05 -23.33
N ALA A 56 -14.28 -11.55 -22.18
CA ALA A 56 -12.95 -11.79 -21.65
C ALA A 56 -12.71 -13.27 -21.32
N GLU A 57 -13.68 -13.94 -20.70
CA GLU A 57 -13.64 -15.39 -20.43
C GLU A 57 -13.53 -16.19 -21.74
N LYS A 58 -14.26 -15.80 -22.80
CA LYS A 58 -14.10 -16.39 -24.14
C LYS A 58 -12.71 -16.16 -24.72
N GLN A 59 -12.16 -14.95 -24.61
CA GLN A 59 -10.81 -14.67 -25.13
C GLN A 59 -9.72 -15.46 -24.40
N VAL A 60 -9.85 -15.65 -23.08
CA VAL A 60 -8.93 -16.47 -22.27
C VAL A 60 -9.03 -17.94 -22.68
N LEU A 61 -10.23 -18.42 -23.00
CA LEU A 61 -10.43 -19.80 -23.48
C LEU A 61 -9.86 -19.99 -24.90
N GLU A 62 -9.96 -18.97 -25.76
CA GLU A 62 -9.46 -18.99 -27.13
C GLU A 62 -7.93 -18.82 -27.22
N ASN A 63 -7.31 -18.16 -26.24
CA ASN A 63 -5.86 -18.00 -26.13
C ASN A 63 -5.35 -18.54 -24.78
N PRO A 64 -5.32 -19.86 -24.58
CA PRO A 64 -4.86 -20.44 -23.34
C PRO A 64 -3.39 -20.08 -23.11
N LEU A 65 -3.09 -19.58 -21.92
CA LEU A 65 -1.72 -19.35 -21.48
C LEU A 65 -0.92 -20.66 -21.53
N GLN A 66 0.38 -20.56 -21.80
CA GLN A 66 1.25 -21.73 -21.76
C GLN A 66 1.24 -22.34 -20.35
N ARG A 67 1.42 -23.66 -20.26
CA ARG A 67 1.32 -24.39 -18.99
C ARG A 67 2.28 -23.86 -17.90
N SER A 68 3.45 -23.33 -18.30
CA SER A 68 4.41 -22.67 -17.39
C SER A 68 3.86 -21.40 -16.76
N ASP A 69 3.14 -20.58 -17.53
CA ASP A 69 2.60 -19.31 -17.08
C ASP A 69 1.45 -19.53 -16.10
N ASN A 70 0.61 -20.55 -16.33
CA ASN A 70 -0.44 -20.94 -15.40
C ASN A 70 0.14 -21.38 -14.05
N HIS A 71 1.19 -22.18 -14.04
CA HIS A 71 1.83 -22.61 -12.79
C HIS A 71 2.47 -21.43 -12.04
N PHE A 72 3.08 -20.49 -12.76
CA PHE A 72 3.63 -19.26 -12.17
C PHE A 72 2.53 -18.36 -11.58
N LEU A 73 1.42 -18.17 -12.30
CA LEU A 73 0.27 -17.41 -11.80
C LEU A 73 -0.36 -18.08 -10.58
N ASP A 74 -0.53 -19.40 -10.59
CA ASP A 74 -1.03 -20.16 -9.45
C ASP A 74 -0.10 -20.04 -8.24
N GLU A 75 1.22 -20.06 -8.46
CA GLU A 75 2.19 -19.86 -7.39
C GLU A 75 2.14 -18.43 -6.83
N LEU A 76 1.97 -17.42 -7.68
CA LEU A 76 1.78 -16.03 -7.26
C LEU A 76 0.48 -15.84 -6.48
N VAL A 77 -0.63 -16.38 -6.96
CA VAL A 77 -1.94 -16.34 -6.28
C VAL A 77 -1.84 -17.05 -4.93
N ARG A 78 -1.19 -18.22 -4.87
CA ARG A 78 -0.96 -18.94 -3.61
C ARG A 78 -0.07 -18.15 -2.64
N LYS A 79 1.00 -17.51 -3.12
CA LYS A 79 1.84 -16.63 -2.28
C LYS A 79 1.07 -15.40 -1.80
N GLN A 80 0.21 -14.81 -2.63
CA GLN A 80 -0.61 -13.66 -2.28
C GLN A 80 -1.73 -14.03 -1.28
N GLN A 81 -2.39 -15.18 -1.45
CA GLN A 81 -3.41 -15.67 -0.52
C GLN A 81 -2.81 -16.06 0.83
N ALA A 82 -1.67 -16.77 0.84
CA ALA A 82 -0.95 -17.09 2.07
C ALA A 82 -0.48 -15.84 2.84
N SER A 83 -0.20 -14.73 2.15
CA SER A 83 0.13 -13.44 2.77
C SER A 83 -1.10 -12.63 3.19
N GLN A 84 -2.31 -12.95 2.72
CA GLN A 84 -3.56 -12.35 3.21
C GLN A 84 -4.17 -13.12 4.39
N ASP A 85 -4.12 -14.46 4.38
CA ASP A 85 -4.59 -15.31 5.49
C ASP A 85 -3.68 -15.22 6.74
N GLY A 86 -2.48 -14.66 6.58
CA GLY A 86 -1.49 -14.45 7.63
C GLY A 86 -1.46 -13.03 8.20
N LYS A 87 -2.39 -12.12 7.86
CA LYS A 87 -2.40 -10.80 8.52
C LYS A 87 -2.66 -11.01 10.02
N PRO A 88 -1.73 -10.60 10.90
CA PRO A 88 -1.92 -10.82 12.32
C PRO A 88 -3.23 -10.15 12.74
N ARG A 89 -4.12 -10.91 13.39
CA ARG A 89 -5.41 -10.40 13.90
C ARG A 89 -5.23 -9.45 15.09
N GLN A 90 -4.01 -9.34 15.59
CA GLN A 90 -3.62 -8.50 16.70
C GLN A 90 -2.17 -8.02 16.53
N GLY A 91 -1.87 -6.81 16.97
CA GLY A 91 -0.53 -6.24 16.86
C GLY A 91 -0.55 -4.73 17.01
N ALA A 92 0.51 -4.08 16.53
CA ALA A 92 0.58 -2.62 16.54
C ALA A 92 1.15 -2.07 15.22
N LEU A 93 0.79 -0.83 14.93
CA LEU A 93 1.27 -0.03 13.80
C LEU A 93 1.69 1.33 14.32
N TYR A 94 2.84 1.83 13.85
CA TYR A 94 3.32 3.15 14.22
C TYR A 94 3.31 4.10 13.02
N PHE A 95 2.56 5.19 13.11
CA PHE A 95 2.32 6.10 11.99
C PHE A 95 3.24 7.32 12.07
N VAL A 96 3.99 7.55 10.98
CA VAL A 96 4.96 8.65 10.85
C VAL A 96 4.84 9.35 9.49
N SER A 97 5.50 10.49 9.36
CA SER A 97 5.51 11.33 8.16
C SER A 97 6.85 12.08 8.06
N PHE A 98 7.26 12.43 6.85
CA PHE A 98 8.43 13.28 6.59
C PHE A 98 8.27 14.74 7.02
N SER A 99 7.07 15.14 7.46
CA SER A 99 6.89 16.42 8.17
C SER A 99 7.65 16.47 9.50
N ILE A 100 8.09 15.31 10.00
CA ILE A 100 8.94 15.20 11.19
C ILE A 100 10.40 15.30 10.75
N PRO A 101 11.24 16.09 11.45
CA PRO A 101 12.68 16.15 11.19
C PRO A 101 13.34 14.77 11.23
N GLU A 102 14.36 14.58 10.40
CA GLU A 102 15.06 13.29 10.22
C GLU A 102 15.58 12.70 11.54
N GLU A 103 16.17 13.52 12.42
CA GLU A 103 16.63 13.08 13.74
C GLU A 103 15.51 12.52 14.61
N GLY A 104 14.34 13.16 14.56
CA GLY A 104 13.15 12.69 15.26
C GLY A 104 12.68 11.36 14.70
N LEU A 105 12.66 11.25 13.37
CA LEU A 105 12.23 10.06 12.65
C LEU A 105 13.16 8.87 12.94
N LYS A 106 14.49 9.04 12.87
CA LYS A 106 15.47 7.99 13.20
C LYS A 106 15.27 7.44 14.61
N ARG A 107 15.09 8.34 15.59
CA ARG A 107 14.87 7.95 16.98
C ARG A 107 13.57 7.16 17.16
N MET A 108 12.47 7.62 16.55
CA MET A 108 11.19 6.93 16.64
C MET A 108 11.22 5.56 15.96
N LEU A 109 11.83 5.49 14.78
CA LEU A 109 11.97 4.24 14.01
C LEU A 109 12.85 3.21 14.74
N GLY A 110 13.94 3.66 15.40
CA GLY A 110 14.76 2.79 16.23
C GLY A 110 13.98 2.23 17.42
N GLU A 111 13.09 3.03 17.99
CA GLU A 111 12.23 2.59 19.07
C GLU A 111 11.17 1.60 18.60
N THR A 112 10.52 1.83 17.45
CA THR A 112 9.53 0.89 16.91
C THR A 112 10.17 -0.45 16.57
N ARG A 113 11.41 -0.44 16.04
CA ARG A 113 12.21 -1.63 15.78
C ARG A 113 12.43 -2.45 17.04
N HIS A 114 12.75 -1.81 18.16
CA HIS A 114 12.97 -2.48 19.44
C HIS A 114 11.74 -3.28 19.93
N TYR A 115 10.53 -2.84 19.58
CA TYR A 115 9.27 -3.52 19.92
C TYR A 115 8.73 -4.40 18.78
N GLY A 116 9.46 -4.55 17.67
CA GLY A 116 8.98 -5.30 16.50
C GLY A 116 7.75 -4.67 15.84
N ILE A 117 7.52 -3.37 16.03
CA ILE A 117 6.34 -2.67 15.53
C ILE A 117 6.66 -2.09 14.14
N PRO A 118 5.93 -2.48 13.08
CA PRO A 118 6.13 -1.88 11.77
C PRO A 118 5.73 -0.41 11.76
N ALA A 119 6.62 0.43 11.23
CA ALA A 119 6.34 1.85 11.03
C ALA A 119 5.71 2.09 9.66
N THR A 120 4.55 2.74 9.63
CA THR A 120 3.82 3.14 8.43
C THR A 120 4.07 4.63 8.14
N LEU A 121 4.59 4.91 6.97
CA LEU A 121 4.98 6.23 6.51
C LEU A 121 3.92 6.84 5.59
N ARG A 122 3.53 8.09 5.86
CA ARG A 122 2.58 8.80 5.01
C ARG A 122 3.26 9.42 3.78
N GLY A 123 2.92 8.91 2.61
CA GLY A 123 3.07 9.62 1.34
C GLY A 123 4.51 9.77 0.84
N MET A 124 4.70 10.74 -0.06
CA MET A 124 5.96 11.03 -0.75
C MET A 124 6.54 12.36 -0.25
N VAL A 125 7.85 12.40 -0.04
CA VAL A 125 8.62 13.64 0.21
C VAL A 125 8.44 14.56 -0.99
N ASN A 126 7.88 15.76 -0.78
CA ASN A 126 7.73 16.79 -1.82
C ASN A 126 7.06 16.31 -3.12
N ASN A 127 6.19 15.29 -3.04
CA ASN A 127 5.55 14.65 -4.20
C ASN A 127 6.54 13.96 -5.17
N ASP A 128 7.74 13.59 -4.70
CA ASP A 128 8.79 12.97 -5.51
C ASP A 128 9.15 11.56 -4.97
N LEU A 129 8.97 10.55 -5.81
CA LEU A 129 9.22 9.15 -5.45
C LEU A 129 10.70 8.85 -5.23
N LYS A 130 11.60 9.48 -6.00
CA LYS A 130 13.05 9.24 -5.92
C LYS A 130 13.60 9.75 -4.59
N THR A 131 13.26 10.99 -4.26
CA THR A 131 13.60 11.66 -2.99
C THR A 131 13.04 10.89 -1.80
N THR A 132 11.82 10.37 -1.93
CA THR A 132 11.21 9.50 -0.92
C THR A 132 12.00 8.21 -0.73
N ALA A 133 12.35 7.53 -1.83
CA ALA A 133 13.13 6.31 -1.79
C ALA A 133 14.52 6.54 -1.18
N GLU A 134 15.18 7.64 -1.52
CA GLU A 134 16.47 8.04 -0.96
C GLU A 134 16.39 8.33 0.54
N ALA A 135 15.37 9.07 0.98
CA ALA A 135 15.14 9.36 2.39
C ALA A 135 14.87 8.08 3.20
N VAL A 136 14.01 7.18 2.69
CA VAL A 136 13.77 5.87 3.31
C VAL A 136 15.05 5.03 3.34
N LEU A 137 15.80 5.01 2.24
CA LEU A 137 17.04 4.26 2.15
C LEU A 137 18.10 4.77 3.13
N SER A 138 18.19 6.08 3.34
CA SER A 138 19.05 6.70 4.36
C SER A 138 18.70 6.19 5.76
N LEU A 139 17.40 6.18 6.10
CA LEU A 139 16.91 5.70 7.40
C LEU A 139 17.22 4.22 7.63
N VAL A 140 17.17 3.39 6.58
CA VAL A 140 17.48 1.96 6.66
C VAL A 140 19.00 1.72 6.74
N LYS A 141 19.79 2.41 5.93
CA LYS A 141 21.26 2.29 5.90
C LYS A 141 21.91 2.66 7.22
N ASP A 142 21.36 3.68 7.89
CA ASP A 142 21.83 4.12 9.20
C ASP A 142 21.38 3.18 10.34
N GLY A 143 20.69 2.08 10.02
CA GLY A 143 20.24 1.07 10.99
C GLY A 143 19.05 1.52 11.85
N ALA A 144 18.43 2.66 11.55
CA ALA A 144 17.31 3.18 12.34
C ALA A 144 16.04 2.32 12.19
N THR A 145 15.90 1.56 11.10
CA THR A 145 14.81 0.60 10.91
C THR A 145 15.20 -0.49 9.91
N ASP A 146 14.51 -1.63 9.95
CA ASP A 146 14.58 -2.69 8.93
C ASP A 146 13.74 -2.37 7.67
N GLY A 147 12.98 -1.28 7.72
CA GLY A 147 12.15 -0.79 6.62
C GLY A 147 11.01 0.09 7.12
N VAL A 148 10.27 0.69 6.19
CA VAL A 148 9.01 1.37 6.50
C VAL A 148 7.94 0.90 5.53
N GLN A 149 6.72 0.76 6.03
CA GLN A 149 5.57 0.40 5.22
C GLN A 149 4.96 1.67 4.61
N ILE A 150 4.69 1.66 3.31
CA ILE A 150 3.95 2.73 2.63
C ILE A 150 2.59 2.18 2.25
N ASP A 151 1.58 2.43 3.09
CA ASP A 151 0.20 2.05 2.83
C ASP A 151 -0.74 3.24 3.15
N PRO A 152 -1.25 3.95 2.13
CA PRO A 152 -2.14 5.08 2.35
C PRO A 152 -3.51 4.65 2.90
N THR A 153 -3.89 3.38 2.75
CA THR A 153 -5.20 2.88 3.20
C THR A 153 -5.26 2.77 4.72
N LEU A 154 -4.15 2.41 5.38
CA LEU A 154 -4.07 2.31 6.84
C LEU A 154 -4.32 3.65 7.55
N PHE A 155 -3.84 4.76 6.99
CA PHE A 155 -4.09 6.09 7.55
C PHE A 155 -5.58 6.43 7.56
N SER A 156 -6.28 6.13 6.45
CA SER A 156 -7.73 6.34 6.34
C SER A 156 -8.50 5.35 7.21
N GLN A 157 -8.09 4.08 7.23
CA GLN A 157 -8.73 3.01 8.00
C GLN A 157 -8.78 3.32 9.51
N TYR A 158 -7.67 3.80 10.08
CA TYR A 158 -7.59 4.14 11.51
C TYR A 158 -7.87 5.62 11.80
N GLY A 159 -8.24 6.41 10.78
CA GLY A 159 -8.55 7.84 10.95
C GLY A 159 -7.37 8.68 11.47
N ILE A 160 -6.14 8.34 11.08
CA ILE A 160 -4.92 9.02 11.52
C ILE A 160 -4.73 10.31 10.72
N ARG A 161 -5.09 11.44 11.35
CA ARG A 161 -4.92 12.79 10.77
C ARG A 161 -3.65 13.49 11.23
N SER A 162 -3.17 13.16 12.43
CA SER A 162 -1.96 13.68 13.04
C SER A 162 -0.98 12.56 13.33
N VAL A 163 0.31 12.89 13.18
CA VAL A 163 1.44 12.00 13.44
C VAL A 163 2.43 12.70 14.38
N PRO A 164 3.21 11.96 15.20
CA PRO A 164 3.20 10.51 15.32
C PRO A 164 1.97 9.94 16.04
N ALA A 165 1.61 8.70 15.72
CA ALA A 165 0.53 7.97 16.38
C ALA A 165 0.83 6.47 16.45
N LEU A 166 0.54 5.85 17.60
CA LEU A 166 0.59 4.40 17.79
C LEU A 166 -0.84 3.86 17.74
N VAL A 167 -1.06 2.82 16.93
CA VAL A 167 -2.31 2.05 16.90
C VAL A 167 -1.99 0.65 17.41
N VAL A 168 -2.72 0.19 18.42
CA VAL A 168 -2.69 -1.19 18.88
C VAL A 168 -4.03 -1.80 18.53
N PHE A 169 -4.05 -2.92 17.81
CA PHE A 169 -5.28 -3.55 17.34
C PHE A 169 -5.36 -5.00 17.82
N CYS A 170 -6.58 -5.46 18.00
CA CYS A 170 -6.91 -6.80 18.49
C CYS A 170 -8.23 -7.27 17.87
N SER A 171 -8.68 -8.49 18.18
CA SER A 171 -9.92 -9.05 17.61
C SER A 171 -11.18 -8.23 17.90
N HIS A 172 -11.17 -7.41 18.96
CA HIS A 172 -12.31 -6.63 19.42
C HIS A 172 -12.33 -5.19 18.89
N GLY A 173 -11.23 -4.70 18.30
CA GLY A 173 -11.10 -3.30 17.89
C GLY A 173 -9.66 -2.81 17.89
N TYR A 174 -9.47 -1.51 18.16
CA TYR A 174 -8.16 -0.87 18.22
C TYR A 174 -8.13 0.32 19.18
N ASP A 175 -6.99 0.54 19.82
CA ASP A 175 -6.65 1.70 20.61
C ASP A 175 -5.69 2.61 19.84
N ILE A 176 -5.84 3.94 19.98
CA ILE A 176 -4.97 4.92 19.33
C ILE A 176 -4.38 5.86 20.37
N ILE A 177 -3.05 5.88 20.46
CA ILE A 177 -2.30 6.88 21.21
C ILE A 177 -1.72 7.89 20.23
N ARG A 178 -2.11 9.16 20.40
CA ARG A 178 -1.64 10.27 19.57
C ARG A 178 -0.65 11.13 20.35
N GLY A 179 0.33 11.69 19.63
CA GLY A 179 1.30 12.63 20.18
C GLY A 179 2.70 12.03 20.31
N ASN A 180 3.67 12.90 20.60
CA ASN A 180 5.09 12.56 20.70
C ASN A 180 5.43 11.86 22.03
N LEU A 181 4.83 10.70 22.26
CA LEU A 181 5.18 9.80 23.35
C LEU A 181 6.19 8.76 22.84
N ARG A 182 7.06 8.30 23.74
CA ARG A 182 7.86 7.10 23.50
C ARG A 182 6.94 5.92 23.21
N VAL A 183 7.34 5.04 22.29
CA VAL A 183 6.58 3.83 21.94
C VAL A 183 6.32 2.99 23.18
N GLY A 184 7.33 2.81 24.05
CA GLY A 184 7.16 2.08 25.31
C GLY A 184 6.08 2.69 26.22
N GLN A 185 6.10 4.02 26.40
CA GLN A 185 5.11 4.74 27.22
C GLN A 185 3.71 4.68 26.59
N ALA A 186 3.62 4.74 25.27
CA ALA A 186 2.36 4.60 24.57
C ALA A 186 1.77 3.19 24.75
N LEU A 187 2.60 2.15 24.67
CA LEU A 187 2.21 0.77 24.97
C LEU A 187 1.80 0.60 26.44
N GLU A 188 2.54 1.17 27.40
CA GLU A 188 2.18 1.15 28.82
C GLU A 188 0.81 1.78 29.07
N LYS A 189 0.51 2.89 28.39
CA LYS A 189 -0.80 3.54 28.48
C LYS A 189 -1.91 2.66 27.94
N VAL A 190 -1.70 1.98 26.81
CA VAL A 190 -2.67 1.01 26.28
C VAL A 190 -2.80 -0.17 27.24
N ALA A 191 -1.70 -0.69 27.78
CA ALA A 191 -1.68 -1.79 28.76
C ALA A 191 -2.38 -1.44 30.08
N ALA A 192 -2.41 -0.17 30.48
CA ALA A 192 -3.10 0.27 31.68
C ALA A 192 -4.62 0.47 31.46
N THR A 193 -5.01 1.13 30.36
CA THR A 193 -6.39 1.66 30.22
C THR A 193 -7.09 1.31 28.91
N GLY A 194 -6.42 0.65 27.96
CA GLY A 194 -6.97 0.34 26.64
C GLY A 194 -7.88 -0.88 26.59
N ASP A 195 -8.48 -1.11 25.43
CA ASP A 195 -9.27 -2.31 25.15
C ASP A 195 -8.36 -3.48 24.70
N CYS A 196 -7.29 -3.18 23.98
CA CYS A 196 -6.28 -4.14 23.51
C CYS A 196 -5.10 -4.31 24.47
N ARG A 197 -5.35 -4.23 25.79
CA ARG A 197 -4.35 -4.31 26.87
C ARG A 197 -3.42 -5.52 26.78
N GLN A 198 -3.98 -6.70 26.50
CA GLN A 198 -3.21 -7.93 26.43
C GLN A 198 -2.15 -7.86 25.33
N VAL A 199 -2.51 -7.35 24.15
CA VAL A 199 -1.57 -7.17 23.03
C VAL A 199 -0.46 -6.20 23.41
N ALA A 200 -0.79 -5.11 24.10
CA ALA A 200 0.20 -4.15 24.57
C ALA A 200 1.16 -4.77 25.60
N HIS A 201 0.65 -5.60 26.53
CA HIS A 201 1.50 -6.37 27.45
C HIS A 201 2.43 -7.34 26.71
N ASP A 202 1.92 -8.05 25.70
CA ASP A 202 2.71 -9.00 24.92
C ASP A 202 3.81 -8.28 24.13
N LEU A 203 3.52 -7.10 23.56
CA LEU A 203 4.52 -6.27 22.88
C LEU A 203 5.58 -5.71 23.84
N LEU A 204 5.17 -5.34 25.07
CA LEU A 204 6.11 -4.90 26.12
C LEU A 204 6.96 -6.05 26.65
N ALA A 205 6.42 -7.27 26.72
CA ALA A 205 7.11 -8.48 27.19
C ALA A 205 8.00 -9.10 26.10
N GLY A 206 7.61 -8.98 24.83
CA GLY A 206 8.34 -9.40 23.63
C GLY A 206 9.66 -8.66 23.39
N LYS A 207 10.01 -7.73 24.29
CA LYS A 207 11.34 -7.11 24.47
C LYS A 207 12.52 -8.12 24.45
N GLY A 208 12.25 -9.42 24.61
CA GLY A 208 13.23 -10.49 24.72
C GLY A 208 13.37 -11.46 23.53
N ASP A 209 12.57 -11.37 22.46
CA ASP A 209 12.61 -12.36 21.35
C ASP A 209 12.94 -11.77 19.97
N SER A 210 13.85 -10.79 19.96
CA SER A 210 14.60 -10.48 18.73
C SER A 210 15.73 -11.51 18.60
N GLY A 211 15.41 -12.70 18.05
CA GLY A 211 16.39 -13.75 17.69
C GLY A 211 17.58 -13.15 16.92
N LYS A 212 18.83 -13.47 17.26
CA LYS A 212 19.55 -14.71 16.90
C LYS A 212 19.46 -15.06 15.43
#